data_AF-A0A1W9UYC0-F1
#
_entry.id   AF-A0A1W9UYC0-F1
#
_cell.length_a   1.000
_cell.length_b   1.000
_cell.length_c   1.000
_cell.angle_alpha   90.00
_cell.angle_beta   90.00
_cell.angle_gamma   90.00
#
_symmetry.space_group_name_H-M   'P 1'
#
loop_
_entity.id
_entity.type
_entity.pdbx_description
1 polymer ?
#
loop_
_entity_poly.entity_id
_entity_poly.type
_entity_poly.pdbx_seq_one_letter_code
_entity_poly.pdbx_strand_id
1 'polypeptide(L)'
;MTIQAIVTAPPYAPYLDEIAAHPAVCGFRLNTVMPLRNGPSEALERLQAFDQPLWVDLKGRQLRVLGAAIPPYTEVRLSHPVRVETPVDAFFSDGKECVRVAAVDGDRL
;
A
#
# COMPACT_ATOMS: atom_id res chain seq x y z
N MET A 1 14.53 -20.30 20.60
CA MET A 1 13.35 -19.86 19.85
C MET A 1 13.72 -19.83 18.38
N THR A 2 12.97 -20.51 17.52
CA THR A 2 13.20 -20.44 16.06
C THR A 2 12.31 -19.34 15.50
N ILE A 3 12.91 -18.36 14.83
CA ILE A 3 12.18 -17.26 14.19
C ILE A 3 11.53 -17.80 12.91
N GLN A 4 10.28 -17.42 12.68
CA GLN A 4 9.56 -17.70 11.44
C GLN A 4 9.21 -16.37 10.76
N ALA A 5 9.58 -16.25 9.49
CA ALA A 5 9.47 -15.02 8.71
C ALA A 5 8.53 -15.22 7.51
N ILE A 6 7.52 -14.36 7.43
CA ILE A 6 6.71 -14.17 6.23
C ILE A 6 7.32 -13.01 5.47
N VAL A 7 7.79 -13.25 4.24
CA VAL A 7 8.51 -12.24 3.47
C VAL A 7 7.59 -11.57 2.47
N THR A 8 7.53 -10.24 2.49
CA THR A 8 6.81 -9.49 1.44
C THR A 8 7.61 -9.58 0.14
N ALA A 9 7.05 -10.19 -0.90
CA ALA A 9 7.73 -10.40 -2.16
C ALA A 9 7.60 -9.16 -3.08
N PRO A 10 8.70 -8.46 -3.40
CA PRO A 10 8.65 -7.34 -4.33
C PRO A 10 8.29 -7.81 -5.75
N PRO A 11 7.71 -6.93 -6.59
CA PRO A 11 7.28 -7.28 -7.95
C PRO A 11 8.44 -7.70 -8.87
N TYR A 12 9.66 -7.24 -8.57
CA TYR A 12 10.84 -7.42 -9.41
C TYR A 12 11.99 -8.12 -8.70
N ALA A 13 11.76 -8.80 -7.57
CA ALA A 13 12.83 -9.44 -6.82
C ALA A 13 13.39 -10.66 -7.58
N PRO A 14 14.64 -10.62 -8.09
CA PRO A 14 15.26 -11.75 -8.78
C PRO A 14 15.78 -12.82 -7.81
N TYR A 15 15.80 -12.53 -6.51
CA TYR A 15 16.41 -13.33 -5.45
C TYR A 15 15.39 -14.16 -4.64
N LEU A 16 14.16 -14.34 -5.13
CA LEU A 16 13.13 -15.05 -4.36
C LEU A 16 13.49 -16.52 -4.09
N ASP A 17 14.27 -17.16 -4.97
CA ASP A 17 14.77 -18.52 -4.76
C ASP A 17 15.67 -18.60 -3.51
N GLU A 18 16.60 -17.65 -3.35
CA GLU A 18 17.48 -17.56 -2.18
C GLU A 18 16.68 -17.30 -0.89
N ILE A 19 15.63 -16.48 -0.99
CA ILE A 19 14.74 -16.19 0.13
C ILE A 19 13.92 -17.42 0.51
N ALA A 20 13.33 -18.13 -0.46
CA ALA A 20 12.54 -19.33 -0.22
C ALA A 20 13.38 -20.43 0.45
N ALA A 21 14.66 -20.54 0.09
CA ALA A 21 15.59 -21.50 0.65
C ALA A 21 16.07 -21.17 2.09
N HIS A 22 15.85 -19.95 2.56
CA HIS A 22 16.36 -19.53 3.87
C HIS A 22 15.56 -20.21 5.02
N PRO A 23 16.22 -20.83 6.01
CA PRO A 23 15.55 -21.68 7.01
C PRO A 23 14.57 -20.95 7.94
N ALA A 24 14.68 -19.62 8.04
CA ALA A 24 13.73 -18.81 8.80
C ALA A 24 12.47 -18.44 7.99
N VAL A 25 12.47 -18.58 6.66
CA VAL A 25 11.34 -18.18 5.81
C VAL A 25 10.30 -19.29 5.82
N CYS A 26 9.09 -18.94 6.24
CA CYS A 26 7.94 -19.84 6.29
C CYS A 26 6.83 -19.47 5.29
N GLY A 27 7.09 -18.49 4.42
CA GLY A 27 6.31 -18.22 3.23
C GLY A 27 6.28 -16.74 2.84
N PHE A 28 5.35 -16.40 1.96
CA PHE A 28 5.38 -15.13 1.22
C PHE A 28 4.11 -14.30 1.40
N ARG A 29 4.27 -12.97 1.48
CA ARG A 29 3.18 -12.00 1.44
C ARG A 29 3.19 -11.27 0.09
N LEU A 30 2.09 -11.35 -0.64
CA LEU A 30 1.82 -10.51 -1.81
C LEU A 30 1.04 -9.27 -1.37
N ASN A 31 1.71 -8.12 -1.30
CA ASN A 31 1.06 -6.84 -1.03
C ASN A 31 0.52 -6.23 -2.34
N THR A 32 -0.79 -6.23 -2.49
CA THR A 32 -1.50 -5.73 -3.69
C THR A 32 -1.48 -4.21 -3.85
N VAL A 33 -0.91 -3.48 -2.89
CA VAL A 33 -0.59 -2.04 -3.06
C VAL A 33 0.54 -1.84 -4.07
N MET A 34 1.48 -2.78 -4.16
CA MET A 34 2.65 -2.65 -5.02
C MET A 34 2.25 -2.83 -6.49
N PRO A 35 2.87 -2.07 -7.43
CA PRO A 35 2.66 -2.31 -8.86
C PRO A 35 3.09 -3.72 -9.23
N LEU A 36 2.23 -4.50 -9.86
CA LEU A 36 2.58 -5.85 -10.34
C LEU A 36 3.07 -5.76 -11.77
N ARG A 37 4.15 -6.48 -12.10
CA ARG A 37 4.79 -6.43 -13.42
C ARG A 37 3.83 -6.84 -14.53
N ASN A 38 3.26 -8.04 -14.42
CA ASN A 38 2.37 -8.64 -15.42
C ASN A 38 0.95 -8.89 -14.86
N GLY A 39 0.62 -8.25 -13.73
CA GLY A 39 -0.68 -8.38 -13.07
C GLY A 39 -0.74 -9.46 -11.98
N PRO A 40 -1.92 -9.64 -11.35
CA PRO A 40 -2.10 -10.53 -10.20
C PRO A 40 -1.84 -12.01 -10.48
N SER A 41 -2.29 -12.53 -11.62
CA SER A 41 -2.17 -13.96 -11.92
C SER A 41 -0.71 -14.42 -12.00
N GLU A 42 0.13 -13.68 -12.73
CA GLU A 42 1.57 -14.01 -12.82
C GLU A 42 2.25 -13.90 -11.46
N ALA A 43 1.94 -12.88 -10.67
CA ALA A 43 2.49 -12.74 -9.33
C ALA A 43 2.10 -13.91 -8.41
N LEU A 44 0.86 -14.39 -8.50
CA LEU A 44 0.37 -15.54 -7.75
C LEU A 44 1.05 -16.83 -8.22
N GLU A 45 1.08 -17.09 -9.53
CA GLU A 45 1.73 -18.27 -10.12
C GLU A 45 3.21 -18.35 -9.73
N ARG A 46 3.93 -17.22 -9.86
CA ARG A 46 5.34 -17.12 -9.49
C ARG A 46 5.59 -17.42 -8.02
N LEU A 47 4.72 -16.94 -7.12
CA LEU A 47 4.90 -17.14 -5.68
C LEU A 47 4.42 -18.52 -5.20
N GLN A 48 3.40 -19.08 -5.83
CA GLN A 48 2.92 -20.44 -5.54
C GLN A 48 3.93 -21.51 -5.94
N ALA A 49 4.80 -21.22 -6.91
CA ALA A 49 5.85 -22.14 -7.35
C ALA A 49 6.88 -22.51 -6.26
N PHE A 50 6.94 -21.75 -5.16
CA PHE A 50 7.83 -22.04 -4.03
C PHE A 50 7.31 -23.08 -3.05
N ASP A 51 6.08 -23.60 -3.23
CA ASP A 51 5.42 -24.56 -2.34
C ASP A 51 5.42 -24.13 -0.86
N GLN A 52 5.36 -22.81 -0.64
CA GLN A 52 5.24 -22.20 0.68
C GLN A 52 3.88 -21.51 0.81
N PRO A 53 3.34 -21.38 2.03
CA PRO A 53 2.15 -20.59 2.26
C PRO A 53 2.25 -19.17 1.68
N LEU A 54 1.18 -18.73 1.02
CA LEU A 54 1.08 -17.43 0.39
C LEU A 54 -0.06 -16.61 1.02
N TRP A 55 0.26 -15.47 1.59
CA TRP A 55 -0.68 -14.49 2.13
C TRP A 55 -0.92 -13.38 1.11
N VAL A 56 -2.17 -13.21 0.69
CA VAL A 56 -2.57 -12.09 -0.17
C VAL A 56 -3.04 -10.95 0.72
N ASP A 57 -2.25 -9.87 0.75
CA ASP A 57 -2.59 -8.66 1.48
C ASP A 57 -3.29 -7.67 0.54
N LEU A 58 -4.58 -7.48 0.79
CA LEU A 58 -5.47 -6.66 0.00
C LEU A 58 -5.31 -5.19 0.39
N LYS A 59 -5.01 -4.34 -0.61
CA LYS A 59 -4.91 -2.88 -0.48
C LYS A 59 -6.07 -2.27 0.31
N GLY A 60 -7.28 -2.83 0.18
CA GLY A 60 -8.47 -2.36 0.87
C GLY A 60 -8.86 -0.94 0.46
N ARG A 61 -9.50 -0.21 1.38
CA ARG A 61 -9.86 1.20 1.19
C ARG A 61 -8.69 2.07 1.64
N GLN A 62 -8.14 2.86 0.71
CA GLN A 62 -7.07 3.82 1.00
C GLN A 62 -7.42 5.18 0.40
N LEU A 63 -7.33 6.21 1.25
CA LEU A 63 -7.38 7.59 0.81
C LEU A 63 -5.95 8.05 0.51
N ARG A 64 -5.71 8.63 -0.67
CA ARG A 64 -4.40 9.12 -1.09
C ARG A 64 -4.52 10.50 -1.69
N VAL A 65 -3.46 11.30 -1.53
CA VAL A 65 -3.30 12.54 -2.28
C VAL A 65 -2.90 12.20 -3.71
N LEU A 66 -3.69 12.67 -4.69
CA LEU A 66 -3.37 12.58 -6.12
C LEU A 66 -2.58 13.80 -6.60
N GLY A 67 -2.78 14.94 -5.96
CA GLY A 67 -2.09 16.17 -6.23
C GLY A 67 -2.40 17.20 -5.15
N ALA A 68 -1.44 18.06 -4.89
CA ALA A 68 -1.61 19.24 -4.07
C ALA A 68 -1.28 20.46 -4.93
N ALA A 69 -2.15 21.46 -4.92
CA ALA A 69 -1.85 22.72 -5.56
C ALA A 69 -0.84 23.52 -4.70
N ILE A 70 0.16 24.09 -5.37
CA ILE A 70 1.11 25.05 -4.79
C ILE A 70 0.48 26.46 -4.94
N PRO A 71 0.70 27.41 -4.00
CA PRO A 71 -0.10 28.64 -3.83
C PRO A 71 -0.47 29.42 -5.10
N PRO A 72 -1.63 30.12 -5.13
CA PRO A 72 -2.40 30.62 -3.97
C PRO A 72 -3.59 29.76 -3.53
N TYR A 73 -3.86 28.63 -4.17
CA TYR A 73 -4.98 27.74 -3.81
C TYR A 73 -4.43 26.43 -3.23
N THR A 74 -4.61 26.22 -1.93
CA THR A 74 -4.17 25.04 -1.16
C THR A 74 -5.20 23.91 -1.22
N GLU A 75 -5.66 23.54 -2.41
CA GLU A 75 -6.54 22.37 -2.52
C GLU A 75 -5.71 21.08 -2.51
N VAL A 76 -6.21 20.09 -1.77
CA VAL A 76 -5.66 18.74 -1.80
C VAL A 76 -6.67 17.84 -2.50
N ARG A 77 -6.26 17.28 -3.64
CA ARG A 77 -7.09 16.33 -4.38
C ARG A 77 -6.84 14.91 -3.90
N LEU A 78 -7.91 14.23 -3.53
CA LEU A 78 -7.90 12.89 -2.99
C LEU A 78 -8.23 11.84 -4.06
N SER A 79 -7.87 10.59 -3.79
CA SER A 79 -8.15 9.46 -4.67
C SER A 79 -9.63 9.10 -4.75
N HIS A 80 -10.43 9.51 -3.78
CA HIS A 80 -11.86 9.24 -3.70
C HIS A 80 -12.58 10.41 -3.01
N PRO A 81 -13.87 10.62 -3.30
CA PRO A 81 -14.70 11.58 -2.57
C PRO A 81 -14.82 11.21 -1.08
N VAL A 82 -14.90 12.23 -0.23
CA VAL A 82 -15.11 12.05 1.21
C VAL A 82 -16.25 12.93 1.70
N ARG A 83 -16.82 12.57 2.85
CA ARG A 83 -17.80 13.37 3.58
C ARG A 83 -17.41 13.37 5.04
N VAL A 84 -17.19 14.56 5.59
CA VAL A 84 -16.76 14.77 6.97
C VAL A 84 -17.42 16.04 7.50
N GLU A 85 -17.64 16.11 8.79
CA GLU A 85 -18.08 17.34 9.45
C GLU A 85 -16.91 18.30 9.54
N THR A 86 -17.04 19.48 8.94
CA THR A 86 -15.99 20.49 8.94
C THR A 86 -16.25 21.56 10.01
N PRO A 87 -15.19 22.16 10.59
CA PRO A 87 -13.78 21.87 10.30
C PRO A 87 -13.28 20.60 11.00
N VAL A 88 -12.35 19.88 10.36
CA VAL A 88 -11.77 18.61 10.87
C VAL A 88 -10.26 18.56 10.66
N ASP A 89 -9.55 17.81 11.49
CA ASP A 89 -8.11 17.60 11.33
C ASP A 89 -7.86 16.48 10.30
N ALA A 90 -6.97 16.75 9.35
CA ALA A 90 -6.48 15.76 8.39
C ALA A 90 -4.98 15.56 8.58
N PHE A 91 -4.59 14.29 8.68
CA PHE A 91 -3.20 13.87 8.84
C PHE A 91 -2.65 13.32 7.53
N PHE A 92 -1.51 13.84 7.10
CA PHE A 92 -0.80 13.42 5.90
C PHE A 92 0.57 12.84 6.26
N SER A 93 1.22 12.20 5.29
CA SER A 93 2.60 11.72 5.41
C SER A 93 2.81 10.83 6.65
N ASP A 94 1.90 9.86 6.86
CA ASP A 94 1.89 8.97 8.04
C ASP A 94 1.83 9.72 9.38
N GLY A 95 1.12 10.85 9.41
CA GLY A 95 0.92 11.68 10.60
C GLY A 95 1.98 12.74 10.84
N LYS A 96 2.95 12.89 9.93
CA LYS A 96 3.99 13.93 10.03
C LYS A 96 3.47 15.34 9.77
N GLU A 97 2.37 15.44 9.04
CA GLU A 97 1.72 16.71 8.69
C GLU A 97 0.27 16.67 9.17
N CYS A 98 -0.18 17.76 9.79
CA CYS A 98 -1.56 17.92 10.24
C CYS A 98 -2.07 19.29 9.79
N VAL A 99 -3.24 19.30 9.16
CA VAL A 99 -3.91 20.54 8.73
C VAL A 99 -5.36 20.53 9.21
N ARG A 100 -5.92 21.72 9.38
CA ARG A 100 -7.34 21.92 9.64
C ARG A 100 -8.08 22.09 8.32
N VAL A 101 -8.83 21.08 7.90
CA VAL A 101 -9.69 21.13 6.71
C VAL A 101 -10.89 22.03 6.99
N ALA A 102 -11.00 23.11 6.22
CA ALA A 102 -12.07 24.10 6.39
C ALA A 102 -13.34 23.76 5.59
N ALA A 103 -13.20 23.10 4.44
CA ALA A 103 -14.31 22.70 3.58
C ALA A 103 -13.97 21.41 2.83
N VAL A 104 -15.00 20.71 2.35
CA VAL A 104 -14.84 19.54 1.48
C VAL A 104 -15.81 19.65 0.33
N ASP A 105 -15.31 19.48 -0.89
CA ASP A 105 -16.09 19.42 -2.13
C ASP A 105 -15.73 18.15 -2.89
N GLY A 106 -16.47 17.07 -2.65
CA GLY A 106 -16.23 15.78 -3.29
C GLY A 106 -14.88 15.17 -2.90
N ASP A 107 -13.94 15.09 -3.84
CA ASP A 107 -12.56 14.61 -3.66
C ASP A 107 -11.57 15.73 -3.32
N ARG A 108 -12.04 16.93 -3.01
CA ARG A 108 -11.20 18.11 -2.72
C ARG A 108 -11.35 18.53 -1.27
N LEU A 109 -10.20 18.67 -0.59
CA LEU A 109 -10.04 19.30 0.72
C LEU A 109 -9.52 20.73 0.57
#